data_AF-A0A0K2H2Q4-F1
#
_entry.id   AF-A0A0K2H2Q4-F1
#
_cell.length_a   1.000
_cell.length_b   1.000
_cell.length_c   1.000
_cell.angle_alpha   90.00
_cell.angle_beta   90.00
_cell.angle_gamma   90.00
#
_symmetry.space_group_name_H-M   'P 1'
#
loop_
_entity.id
_entity.type
_entity.pdbx_description
1 polymer ?
#
loop_
_entity_poly.entity_id
_entity_poly.type
_entity_poly.pdbx_seq_one_letter_code
_entity_poly.pdbx_strand_id
1 'polypeptide(L)'
;MSSQKLPLSATKRALAFRSIVDLPFTHTYAIDAEKVLQISEVPRLGDLNAKNVVVVDSLRALAHTTPESFFAIDDATEVLGTALQTAATTRQVLWLSSIPASEVPHIKAILGDDIVHQVGLAIHTDERAPEGVRLHGEPLVPIALSPTTLIQKWAKGTPQQQQTLAYLMDGTDTLIMRRKNLHALRRVGADLIERNAVWRFLANPKVIAYLIVLVYSSLRALPVVFVPGFHGKVWVLWTIDIVTAIPYTWGIVEMFAGPNIWRRMLGLIVTLVTFVSPYVYFWYYGRGYPMWVNFFIAAMIIGAILIEYARWLRDRIVRQVIRGSIHEGRPCGRRLRNNQEPA
;
A
#
# COMPACT_ATOMS: atom_id res chain seq x y z
N MET A 1 -0.33 40.81 -10.39
CA MET A 1 0.87 40.04 -10.78
C MET A 1 0.52 38.57 -10.84
N SER A 2 0.56 38.01 -12.05
CA SER A 2 0.15 36.64 -12.39
C SER A 2 1.19 35.65 -11.86
N SER A 3 0.88 34.92 -10.78
CA SER A 3 1.73 33.81 -10.35
C SER A 3 1.42 32.59 -11.23
N GLN A 4 2.27 32.45 -12.26
CA GLN A 4 2.23 31.40 -13.26
C GLN A 4 2.39 30.02 -12.57
N LYS A 5 1.30 29.26 -12.56
CA LYS A 5 1.19 27.92 -11.97
C LYS A 5 2.28 27.01 -12.54
N LEU A 6 3.13 26.39 -11.72
CA LEU A 6 4.04 25.35 -12.20
C LEU A 6 3.22 24.06 -12.43
N PRO A 7 2.93 23.66 -13.68
CA PRO A 7 2.43 22.31 -13.92
C PRO A 7 3.48 21.31 -13.42
N LEU A 8 3.04 20.21 -12.79
CA LEU A 8 3.89 19.03 -12.71
C LEU A 8 4.35 18.73 -14.15
N SER A 9 5.66 18.78 -14.39
CA SER A 9 6.21 18.42 -15.70
C SER A 9 5.71 17.01 -16.08
N ALA A 10 5.52 16.74 -17.38
CA ALA A 10 5.03 15.45 -17.86
C ALA A 10 5.80 14.26 -17.24
N THR A 11 7.09 14.44 -17.01
CA THR A 11 7.98 13.51 -16.30
C THR A 11 7.55 13.26 -14.85
N LYS A 12 7.28 14.32 -14.07
CA LYS A 12 6.81 14.19 -12.67
C LYS A 12 5.45 13.49 -12.59
N ARG A 13 4.58 13.72 -13.56
CA ARG A 13 3.26 13.06 -13.63
C ARG A 13 3.37 11.57 -13.95
N ALA A 14 4.22 11.19 -14.90
CA ALA A 14 4.49 9.77 -15.19
C ALA A 14 5.07 9.04 -13.96
N LEU A 15 5.97 9.70 -13.22
CA LEU A 15 6.55 9.16 -11.98
C LEU A 15 5.52 8.97 -10.86
N ALA A 16 4.53 9.88 -10.74
CA ALA A 16 3.47 9.80 -9.72
C ALA A 16 2.29 8.89 -10.08
N PHE A 17 2.30 8.29 -11.27
CA PHE A 17 1.17 7.50 -11.81
C PHE A 17 0.81 6.31 -10.91
N ARG A 18 -0.50 6.08 -10.74
CA ARG A 18 -1.09 5.09 -9.82
C ARG A 18 -0.61 5.25 -8.39
N SER A 19 -0.52 6.48 -7.91
CA SER A 19 -0.32 6.79 -6.48
C SER A 19 -1.58 7.44 -5.89
N ILE A 20 -1.55 7.76 -4.60
CA ILE A 20 -2.61 8.49 -3.91
C ILE A 20 -2.96 9.83 -4.57
N VAL A 21 -2.02 10.43 -5.32
CA VAL A 21 -2.21 11.70 -6.04
C VAL A 21 -3.19 11.59 -7.21
N ASP A 22 -3.39 10.38 -7.75
CA ASP A 22 -4.33 10.11 -8.85
C ASP A 22 -5.74 9.75 -8.36
N LEU A 23 -5.98 9.73 -7.05
CA LEU A 23 -7.31 9.45 -6.51
C LEU A 23 -8.25 10.63 -6.75
N PRO A 24 -9.50 10.42 -7.21
CA PRO A 24 -10.53 11.46 -7.32
C PRO A 24 -10.66 12.33 -6.04
N PHE A 25 -10.44 11.71 -4.88
CA PHE A 25 -10.44 12.37 -3.59
C PHE A 25 -9.36 13.45 -3.46
N THR A 26 -8.12 13.18 -3.87
CA THR A 26 -7.00 14.13 -3.75
C THR A 26 -7.01 15.19 -4.85
N HIS A 27 -7.80 14.98 -5.91
CA HIS A 27 -8.19 16.01 -6.88
C HIS A 27 -9.24 16.99 -6.34
N THR A 28 -9.89 16.66 -5.23
CA THR A 28 -10.93 17.49 -4.60
C THR A 28 -10.41 18.13 -3.31
N TYR A 29 -9.69 17.35 -2.49
CA TYR A 29 -9.21 17.77 -1.17
C TYR A 29 -7.69 17.85 -1.11
N ALA A 30 -7.16 18.89 -0.45
CA ALA A 30 -5.77 18.95 -0.02
C ALA A 30 -5.61 18.09 1.25
N ILE A 31 -4.71 17.10 1.22
CA ILE A 31 -4.50 16.15 2.31
C ILE A 31 -3.09 16.26 2.89
N ASP A 32 -2.90 15.88 4.15
CA ASP A 32 -1.65 15.85 4.88
C ASP A 32 -0.93 14.53 4.67
N ALA A 33 0.16 14.60 3.91
CA ALA A 33 1.03 13.47 3.60
C ALA A 33 1.54 12.74 4.84
N GLU A 34 1.94 13.46 5.90
CA GLU A 34 2.52 12.84 7.08
C GLU A 34 1.46 12.14 7.91
N LYS A 35 0.31 12.79 8.12
CA LYS A 35 -0.82 12.17 8.82
C LYS A 35 -1.33 10.93 8.09
N VAL A 36 -1.50 11.02 6.77
CA VAL A 36 -1.94 9.87 5.95
C VAL A 36 -0.96 8.71 6.03
N LEU A 37 0.35 8.99 6.02
CA LEU A 37 1.39 7.97 6.16
C LEU A 37 1.33 7.32 7.55
N GLN A 38 1.16 8.11 8.61
CA GLN A 38 1.04 7.61 9.98
C GLN A 38 -0.20 6.72 10.16
N ILE A 39 -1.36 7.15 9.66
CA ILE A 39 -2.64 6.42 9.81
C ILE A 39 -2.61 5.10 9.04
N SER A 40 -2.08 5.10 7.82
CA SER A 40 -2.04 3.92 6.96
C SER A 40 -1.00 2.87 7.39
N GLU A 41 -0.06 3.24 8.28
CA GLU A 41 1.06 2.40 8.72
C GLU A 41 1.91 1.84 7.55
N VAL A 42 1.89 2.49 6.39
CA VAL A 42 2.73 2.10 5.25
C VAL A 42 4.08 2.80 5.32
N PRO A 43 5.16 2.18 4.82
CA PRO A 43 6.48 2.80 4.89
C PRO A 43 6.62 3.99 3.93
N ARG A 44 5.81 4.06 2.85
CA ARG A 44 5.93 5.10 1.83
C ARG A 44 4.58 5.55 1.30
N LEU A 45 4.53 6.84 1.01
CA LEU A 45 3.37 7.46 0.39
C LEU A 45 3.16 6.97 -1.05
N GLY A 46 4.22 6.59 -1.78
CA GLY A 46 4.14 6.03 -3.12
C GLY A 46 3.49 4.64 -3.18
N ASP A 47 3.41 3.91 -2.05
CA ASP A 47 2.77 2.60 -1.96
C ASP A 47 1.24 2.72 -1.82
N LEU A 48 0.74 3.90 -1.45
CA LEU A 48 -0.68 4.20 -1.42
C LEU A 48 -1.21 4.42 -2.84
N ASN A 49 -2.25 3.69 -3.20
CA ASN A 49 -2.87 3.71 -4.52
C ASN A 49 -4.33 3.21 -4.43
N ALA A 50 -5.05 3.23 -5.57
CA ALA A 50 -6.46 2.85 -5.63
C ALA A 50 -6.78 1.41 -5.22
N LYS A 51 -5.79 0.51 -5.10
CA LYS A 51 -6.02 -0.87 -4.63
C LYS A 51 -6.06 -0.99 -3.10
N ASN A 52 -5.42 -0.07 -2.38
CA ASN A 52 -5.28 -0.16 -0.93
C ASN A 52 -5.80 1.07 -0.18
N VAL A 53 -6.15 2.14 -0.89
CA VAL A 53 -6.85 3.32 -0.38
C VAL A 53 -8.23 3.38 -1.04
N VAL A 54 -9.28 3.44 -0.22
CA VAL A 54 -10.66 3.46 -0.68
C VAL A 54 -11.39 4.66 -0.10
N VAL A 55 -12.23 5.30 -0.92
CA VAL A 55 -13.18 6.32 -0.43
C VAL A 55 -14.42 5.59 0.05
N VAL A 56 -14.79 5.79 1.31
CA VAL A 56 -15.87 5.05 1.97
C VAL A 56 -17.01 6.00 2.31
N ASP A 57 -18.12 5.82 1.59
CA ASP A 57 -19.34 6.60 1.80
C ASP A 57 -20.13 6.14 3.04
N SER A 58 -19.91 4.91 3.50
CA SER A 58 -20.57 4.38 4.72
C SER A 58 -20.24 5.18 5.98
N LEU A 59 -19.09 5.87 6.01
CA LEU A 59 -18.74 6.78 7.09
C LEU A 59 -19.68 7.99 7.16
N ARG A 60 -20.27 8.42 6.04
CA ARG A 60 -21.29 9.47 6.04
C ARG A 60 -22.63 8.95 6.56
N ALA A 61 -22.97 7.69 6.30
CA ALA A 61 -24.21 7.11 6.85
C ALA A 61 -24.23 7.15 8.39
N LEU A 62 -23.07 7.10 9.02
CA LEU A 62 -22.94 7.24 10.49
C LEU A 62 -23.36 8.61 11.03
N ALA A 63 -23.42 9.65 10.18
CA ALA A 63 -23.86 10.97 10.61
C ALA A 63 -25.35 11.02 11.00
N HIS A 64 -26.15 10.09 10.46
CA HIS A 64 -27.60 10.07 10.66
C HIS A 64 -28.07 9.03 11.69
N THR A 65 -27.15 8.26 12.28
CA THR A 65 -27.45 7.27 13.33
C THR A 65 -27.02 7.78 14.70
N THR A 66 -27.67 7.35 15.78
CA THR A 66 -27.17 7.61 17.13
C THR A 66 -26.21 6.50 17.57
N PRO A 67 -25.32 6.75 18.55
CA PRO A 67 -24.47 5.67 19.09
C PRO A 67 -25.29 4.48 19.61
N GLU A 68 -26.45 4.76 20.22
CA GLU A 68 -27.34 3.71 20.74
C GLU A 68 -27.94 2.86 19.62
N SER A 69 -28.46 3.48 18.55
CA SER A 69 -28.99 2.72 17.40
C SER A 69 -27.89 1.97 16.66
N PHE A 70 -26.71 2.58 16.54
CA PHE A 70 -25.54 1.94 15.94
C PHE A 70 -25.16 0.64 16.67
N PHE A 71 -24.99 0.69 18.00
CA PHE A 71 -24.68 -0.51 18.76
C PHE A 71 -25.85 -1.50 18.87
N ALA A 72 -27.07 -1.07 18.52
CA ALA A 72 -28.23 -1.94 18.34
C ALA A 72 -28.32 -2.59 16.93
N ILE A 73 -27.28 -2.45 16.11
CA ILE A 73 -27.16 -3.02 14.75
C ILE A 73 -28.22 -2.44 13.81
N ASP A 74 -28.09 -1.16 13.50
CA ASP A 74 -28.88 -0.50 12.46
C ASP A 74 -28.29 -0.67 11.05
N ASP A 75 -28.96 -0.11 10.04
CA ASP A 75 -28.50 -0.15 8.65
C ASP A 75 -27.09 0.46 8.47
N ALA A 76 -26.78 1.55 9.19
CA ALA A 76 -25.46 2.18 9.10
C ALA A 76 -24.35 1.27 9.63
N THR A 77 -24.65 0.48 10.66
CA THR A 77 -23.79 -0.55 11.24
C THR A 77 -23.51 -1.66 10.24
N GLU A 78 -24.53 -2.15 9.55
CA GLU A 78 -24.39 -3.19 8.51
C GLU A 78 -23.55 -2.73 7.32
N VAL A 79 -23.78 -1.50 6.86
CA VAL A 79 -23.00 -0.92 5.75
C VAL A 79 -21.53 -0.75 6.17
N LEU A 80 -21.27 -0.34 7.42
CA LEU A 80 -19.90 -0.31 7.96
C LEU A 80 -19.28 -1.72 8.02
N GLY A 81 -20.06 -2.72 8.44
CA GLY A 81 -19.65 -4.13 8.49
C GLY A 81 -19.20 -4.63 7.13
N THR A 82 -20.03 -4.45 6.11
CA THR A 82 -19.71 -4.84 4.72
C THR A 82 -18.42 -4.19 4.24
N ALA A 83 -18.23 -2.90 4.52
CA ALA A 83 -16.98 -2.21 4.20
C ALA A 83 -15.79 -2.83 4.95
N LEU A 84 -15.95 -3.11 6.26
CA LEU A 84 -14.90 -3.64 7.12
C LEU A 84 -14.47 -5.06 6.74
N GLN A 85 -15.42 -5.94 6.43
CA GLN A 85 -15.17 -7.28 5.88
C GLN A 85 -14.42 -7.20 4.56
N THR A 86 -14.84 -6.30 3.67
CA THR A 86 -14.15 -6.05 2.40
C THR A 86 -12.73 -5.57 2.65
N ALA A 87 -12.50 -4.63 3.58
CA ALA A 87 -11.16 -4.16 3.90
C ALA A 87 -10.27 -5.27 4.49
N ALA A 88 -10.83 -6.10 5.37
CA ALA A 88 -10.11 -7.21 5.99
C ALA A 88 -9.66 -8.27 4.98
N THR A 89 -10.44 -8.48 3.92
CA THR A 89 -10.16 -9.46 2.85
C THR A 89 -9.34 -8.88 1.69
N THR A 90 -9.43 -7.57 1.41
CA THR A 90 -8.76 -6.91 0.26
C THR A 90 -7.49 -6.13 0.60
N ARG A 91 -6.93 -6.29 1.81
CA ARG A 91 -5.71 -5.61 2.29
C ARG A 91 -5.76 -4.08 2.20
N GLN A 92 -6.94 -3.49 2.30
CA GLN A 92 -7.08 -2.04 2.39
C GLN A 92 -6.36 -1.54 3.65
N VAL A 93 -5.64 -0.44 3.51
CA VAL A 93 -4.81 0.13 4.58
C VAL A 93 -5.33 1.48 5.06
N LEU A 94 -6.13 2.15 4.23
CA LEU A 94 -6.63 3.49 4.50
C LEU A 94 -8.01 3.68 3.89
N TRP A 95 -8.92 4.20 4.69
CA TRP A 95 -10.19 4.75 4.22
C TRP A 95 -10.14 6.27 4.25
N LEU A 96 -10.71 6.87 3.22
CA LEU A 96 -10.89 8.31 3.08
C LEU A 96 -12.38 8.62 3.00
N SER A 97 -12.81 9.72 3.60
CA SER A 97 -14.17 10.24 3.39
C SER A 97 -14.20 11.74 3.58
N SER A 98 -15.22 12.37 3.03
CA SER A 98 -15.45 13.81 3.19
C SER A 98 -16.78 14.04 3.88
N ILE A 99 -16.73 14.71 5.02
CA ILE A 99 -17.83 14.80 5.99
C ILE A 99 -18.01 16.26 6.41
N PRO A 100 -19.25 16.76 6.55
CA PRO A 100 -19.51 18.07 7.15
C PRO A 100 -18.77 18.25 8.48
N ALA A 101 -18.19 19.44 8.70
CA ALA A 101 -17.40 19.70 9.90
C ALA A 101 -18.18 19.48 11.21
N SER A 102 -19.50 19.73 11.18
CA SER A 102 -20.44 19.55 12.30
C SER A 102 -20.66 18.08 12.68
N GLU A 103 -20.54 17.16 11.72
CA GLU A 103 -20.79 15.72 11.90
C GLU A 103 -19.54 14.94 12.35
N VAL A 104 -18.34 15.51 12.20
CA VAL A 104 -17.08 14.86 12.58
C VAL A 104 -17.03 14.45 14.07
N PRO A 105 -17.43 15.30 15.04
CA PRO A 105 -17.47 14.91 16.45
C PRO A 105 -18.42 13.75 16.72
N HIS A 106 -19.53 13.69 15.99
CA HIS A 106 -20.52 12.62 16.14
C HIS A 106 -19.97 11.27 15.67
N ILE A 107 -19.31 11.24 14.51
CA ILE A 107 -18.66 10.03 14.01
C ILE A 107 -17.52 9.58 14.92
N LYS A 108 -16.80 10.53 15.51
CA LYS A 108 -15.80 10.23 16.55
C LYS A 108 -16.41 9.63 17.81
N ALA A 109 -17.61 10.05 18.21
CA ALA A 109 -18.31 9.45 19.34
C ALA A 109 -18.68 7.98 19.09
N ILE A 110 -19.03 7.63 17.84
CA ILE A 110 -19.36 6.25 17.45
C ILE A 110 -18.08 5.40 17.29
N LEU A 111 -17.14 5.87 16.46
CA LEU A 111 -15.98 5.09 16.05
C LEU A 111 -14.82 5.15 17.06
N GLY A 112 -14.63 6.29 17.71
CA GLY A 112 -13.52 6.60 18.60
C GLY A 112 -12.68 7.80 18.11
N ASP A 113 -12.36 8.70 19.04
CA ASP A 113 -11.58 9.93 18.78
C ASP A 113 -10.18 9.66 18.20
N ASP A 114 -9.58 8.53 18.59
CA ASP A 114 -8.24 8.12 18.21
C ASP A 114 -8.19 7.29 16.91
N ILE A 115 -9.34 7.02 16.30
CA ILE A 115 -9.47 6.30 15.03
C ILE A 115 -9.73 7.25 13.87
N VAL A 116 -10.58 8.27 14.09
CA VAL A 116 -11.02 9.20 13.04
C VAL A 116 -10.13 10.43 13.04
N HIS A 117 -9.36 10.61 11.98
CA HIS A 117 -8.40 11.71 11.88
C HIS A 117 -8.76 12.66 10.75
N GLN A 118 -8.80 13.96 11.05
CA GLN A 118 -8.83 14.98 10.02
C GLN A 118 -7.47 15.05 9.32
N VAL A 119 -7.47 14.81 8.02
CA VAL A 119 -6.26 14.75 7.21
C VAL A 119 -6.14 15.91 6.24
N GLY A 120 -7.00 16.92 6.28
CA GLY A 120 -6.89 18.03 5.33
C GLY A 120 -7.73 19.24 5.69
N LEU A 121 -7.63 20.26 4.84
CA LEU A 121 -8.34 21.52 5.01
C LEU A 121 -9.82 21.37 4.66
N ALA A 122 -10.67 22.04 5.43
CA ALA A 122 -12.09 22.11 5.14
C ALA A 122 -12.32 22.95 3.88
N ILE A 123 -13.18 22.46 2.97
CA ILE A 123 -13.49 23.16 1.72
C ILE A 123 -14.97 23.56 1.76
N HIS A 124 -15.24 24.86 1.63
CA HIS A 124 -16.58 25.38 1.41
C HIS A 124 -17.07 24.95 0.03
N THR A 125 -18.23 24.31 0.00
CA THR A 125 -18.69 23.60 -1.18
C THR A 125 -19.68 24.41 -1.99
N ASP A 126 -19.19 25.29 -2.87
CA ASP A 126 -20.09 26.05 -3.74
C ASP A 126 -20.59 25.25 -4.95
N GLU A 127 -19.87 24.21 -5.44
CA GLU A 127 -20.31 23.50 -6.67
C GLU A 127 -20.00 21.99 -6.76
N ARG A 128 -19.26 21.39 -5.80
CA ARG A 128 -18.69 20.02 -5.94
C ARG A 128 -19.06 19.02 -4.84
N ALA A 129 -19.91 19.39 -3.89
CA ALA A 129 -20.41 18.48 -2.87
C ALA A 129 -21.39 17.47 -3.48
N PRO A 130 -21.61 16.30 -2.86
CA PRO A 130 -22.83 15.53 -3.07
C PRO A 130 -24.07 16.37 -2.68
N GLU A 131 -25.19 16.16 -3.38
CA GLU A 131 -26.36 17.05 -3.40
C GLU A 131 -26.90 17.41 -2.00
N GLY A 132 -26.90 16.46 -1.06
CA GLY A 132 -27.35 16.69 0.33
C GLY A 132 -26.50 17.66 1.17
N VAL A 133 -25.20 17.81 0.87
CA VAL A 133 -24.33 18.76 1.60
C VAL A 133 -24.34 20.14 0.95
N ARG A 134 -24.64 20.22 -0.36
CA ARG A 134 -24.84 21.51 -1.05
C ARG A 134 -26.01 22.29 -0.43
N LEU A 135 -27.05 21.58 -0.01
CA LEU A 135 -28.25 22.14 0.60
C LEU A 135 -27.99 22.90 1.92
N HIS A 136 -26.92 22.57 2.66
CA HIS A 136 -26.61 23.18 3.96
C HIS A 136 -25.43 24.16 3.93
N GLY A 137 -24.69 24.28 2.82
CA GLY A 137 -23.57 25.22 2.70
C GLY A 137 -22.38 24.96 3.63
N GLU A 138 -22.36 23.81 4.32
CA GLU A 138 -21.34 23.51 5.31
C GLU A 138 -19.99 23.11 4.67
N PRO A 139 -18.87 23.50 5.30
CA PRO A 139 -17.55 23.10 4.83
C PRO A 139 -17.33 21.60 5.04
N LEU A 140 -16.95 20.90 3.96
CA LEU A 140 -16.58 19.49 4.00
C LEU A 140 -15.14 19.31 4.45
N VAL A 141 -14.95 18.44 5.43
CA VAL A 141 -13.67 18.08 6.02
C VAL A 141 -13.23 16.70 5.53
N PRO A 142 -12.02 16.57 4.95
CA PRO A 142 -11.46 15.28 4.61
C PRO A 142 -10.96 14.56 5.87
N ILE A 143 -11.52 13.38 6.12
CA ILE A 143 -11.12 12.49 7.21
C ILE A 143 -10.48 11.21 6.65
N ALA A 144 -9.67 10.57 7.48
CA ALA A 144 -9.11 9.27 7.21
C ALA A 144 -9.08 8.39 8.46
N LEU A 145 -9.15 7.09 8.25
CA LEU A 145 -8.98 6.08 9.29
C LEU A 145 -8.39 4.79 8.71
N SER A 146 -7.81 3.97 9.58
CA SER A 146 -7.31 2.65 9.22
C SER A 146 -8.28 1.57 9.66
N PRO A 147 -8.79 0.71 8.75
CA PRO A 147 -9.66 -0.41 9.10
C PRO A 147 -8.99 -1.36 10.09
N THR A 148 -7.67 -1.50 9.97
CA THR A 148 -6.86 -2.30 10.89
C THR A 148 -6.84 -1.69 12.28
N THR A 149 -6.66 -0.37 12.39
CA THR A 149 -6.69 0.31 13.69
C THR A 149 -8.06 0.22 14.34
N LEU A 150 -9.13 0.40 13.56
CA LEU A 150 -10.52 0.21 14.01
C LEU A 150 -10.72 -1.17 14.64
N ILE A 151 -10.39 -2.25 13.92
CA ILE A 151 -10.48 -3.64 14.43
C ILE A 151 -9.66 -3.80 15.71
N GLN A 152 -8.41 -3.31 15.75
CA GLN A 152 -7.54 -3.48 16.92
C GLN A 152 -8.04 -2.74 18.15
N LYS A 153 -8.61 -1.56 17.96
CA LYS A 153 -9.09 -0.69 19.03
C LYS A 153 -10.42 -1.19 19.56
N TRP A 154 -11.38 -1.50 18.70
CA TRP A 154 -12.68 -2.05 19.10
C TRP A 154 -12.55 -3.41 19.78
N ALA A 155 -11.61 -4.26 19.34
CA ALA A 155 -11.34 -5.53 20.01
C ALA A 155 -10.80 -5.40 21.44
N LYS A 156 -10.32 -4.21 21.83
CA LYS A 156 -9.87 -3.88 23.19
C LYS A 156 -10.77 -2.83 23.85
N GLY A 157 -11.86 -2.45 23.18
CA GLY A 157 -12.75 -1.37 23.57
C GLY A 157 -13.83 -1.83 24.52
N THR A 158 -14.97 -1.14 24.50
CA THR A 158 -16.12 -1.47 25.36
C THR A 158 -16.72 -2.85 25.00
N PRO A 159 -17.46 -3.50 25.92
CA PRO A 159 -18.16 -4.74 25.61
C PRO A 159 -19.10 -4.62 24.40
N GLN A 160 -19.76 -3.47 24.23
CA GLN A 160 -20.61 -3.17 23.07
C GLN A 160 -19.79 -3.16 21.78
N GLN A 161 -18.66 -2.46 21.75
CA GLN A 161 -17.76 -2.44 20.59
C GLN A 161 -17.24 -3.84 20.24
N GLN A 162 -16.93 -4.65 21.26
CA GLN A 162 -16.51 -6.04 21.05
C GLN A 162 -17.65 -6.87 20.46
N GLN A 163 -18.85 -6.82 21.02
CA GLN A 163 -20.02 -7.56 20.51
C GLN A 163 -20.37 -7.16 19.07
N THR A 164 -20.44 -5.85 18.79
CA THR A 164 -20.68 -5.35 17.44
C THR A 164 -19.55 -5.76 16.50
N LEU A 165 -18.28 -5.70 16.92
CA LEU A 165 -17.17 -6.16 16.08
C LEU A 165 -17.25 -7.67 15.78
N ALA A 166 -17.63 -8.51 16.75
CA ALA A 166 -17.85 -9.94 16.52
C ALA A 166 -18.94 -10.15 15.47
N TYR A 167 -20.08 -9.46 15.63
CA TYR A 167 -21.20 -9.52 14.71
C TYR A 167 -20.80 -9.09 13.29
N LEU A 168 -20.22 -7.90 13.14
CA LEU A 168 -19.85 -7.34 11.83
C LEU A 168 -18.79 -8.16 11.09
N MET A 169 -18.00 -8.95 11.80
CA MET A 169 -16.92 -9.75 11.23
C MET A 169 -17.28 -11.23 11.08
N ASP A 170 -18.50 -11.60 11.47
CA ASP A 170 -19.02 -12.96 11.31
C ASP A 170 -18.93 -13.42 9.84
N GLY A 171 -18.55 -14.67 9.64
CA GLY A 171 -18.40 -15.26 8.30
C GLY A 171 -17.22 -14.73 7.48
N THR A 172 -16.34 -13.89 8.03
CA THR A 172 -15.22 -13.33 7.26
C THR A 172 -14.11 -14.37 6.99
N ASP A 173 -13.65 -14.46 5.73
CA ASP A 173 -12.55 -15.36 5.36
C ASP A 173 -11.18 -14.86 5.87
N THR A 174 -10.47 -15.75 6.57
CA THR A 174 -9.17 -15.47 7.20
C THR A 174 -7.96 -15.61 6.27
N LEU A 175 -8.13 -16.05 5.01
CA LEU A 175 -7.05 -16.43 4.10
C LEU A 175 -5.96 -15.35 3.97
N ILE A 176 -6.38 -14.11 3.68
CA ILE A 176 -5.50 -12.97 3.39
C ILE A 176 -5.41 -12.02 4.60
N MET A 177 -6.22 -12.26 5.64
CA MET A 177 -6.34 -11.41 6.82
C MET A 177 -5.01 -11.27 7.57
N ARG A 178 -4.70 -10.03 7.98
CA ARG A 178 -3.49 -9.73 8.78
C ARG A 178 -3.52 -10.50 10.10
N ARG A 179 -2.36 -11.04 10.52
CA ARG A 179 -2.24 -11.82 11.77
C ARG A 179 -2.73 -11.06 13.00
N LYS A 180 -2.43 -9.75 13.12
CA LYS A 180 -2.92 -8.93 14.22
C LYS A 180 -4.44 -8.81 14.25
N ASN A 181 -5.09 -8.63 13.09
CA ASN A 181 -6.55 -8.53 12.99
C ASN A 181 -7.20 -9.87 13.34
N LEU A 182 -6.67 -10.97 12.80
CA LEU A 182 -7.16 -12.30 13.18
C LEU A 182 -7.06 -12.54 14.69
N HIS A 183 -5.93 -12.19 15.31
CA HIS A 183 -5.76 -12.37 16.74
C HIS A 183 -6.72 -11.49 17.56
N ALA A 184 -6.98 -10.27 17.11
CA ALA A 184 -7.97 -9.38 17.74
C ALA A 184 -9.39 -9.93 17.63
N LEU A 185 -9.80 -10.41 16.45
CA LEU A 185 -11.14 -10.96 16.22
C LEU A 185 -11.38 -12.27 16.98
N ARG A 186 -10.36 -13.13 17.08
CA ARG A 186 -10.42 -14.35 17.91
C ARG A 186 -10.63 -14.05 19.39
N ARG A 187 -10.05 -12.97 19.91
CA ARG A 187 -10.24 -12.57 21.32
C ARG A 187 -11.66 -12.12 21.61
N VAL A 188 -12.32 -11.55 20.61
CA VAL A 188 -13.68 -11.02 20.68
C VAL A 188 -14.73 -12.11 20.41
N GLY A 189 -14.30 -13.30 19.95
CA GLY A 189 -15.19 -14.43 19.69
C GLY A 189 -15.96 -14.31 18.38
N ALA A 190 -15.46 -13.55 17.39
CA ALA A 190 -16.04 -13.53 16.06
C ALA A 190 -15.98 -14.94 15.42
N ASP A 191 -17.08 -15.42 14.86
CA ASP A 191 -17.07 -16.68 14.10
C ASP A 191 -16.49 -16.42 12.71
N LEU A 192 -15.31 -16.97 12.46
CA LEU A 192 -14.52 -16.68 11.27
C LEU A 192 -14.40 -17.94 10.42
N ILE A 193 -14.41 -17.78 9.09
CA ILE A 193 -14.07 -18.89 8.19
C ILE A 193 -12.55 -19.12 8.27
N GLU A 194 -12.15 -19.97 9.21
CA GLU A 194 -10.77 -20.27 9.48
C GLU A 194 -10.15 -21.12 8.36
N ARG A 195 -9.08 -20.61 7.75
CA ARG A 195 -8.27 -21.35 6.78
C ARG A 195 -7.05 -21.92 7.48
N ASN A 196 -6.68 -23.15 7.10
CA ASN A 196 -5.48 -23.81 7.61
C ASN A 196 -4.24 -22.91 7.47
N ALA A 197 -3.39 -22.92 8.49
CA ALA A 197 -2.13 -22.17 8.52
C ALA A 197 -1.24 -22.43 7.29
N VAL A 198 -1.25 -23.66 6.75
CA VAL A 198 -0.49 -24.03 5.54
C VAL A 198 -0.99 -23.25 4.33
N TRP A 199 -2.30 -23.23 4.09
CA TRP A 199 -2.90 -22.50 2.96
C TRP A 199 -2.68 -20.99 3.08
N ARG A 200 -2.75 -20.44 4.30
CA ARG A 200 -2.44 -19.03 4.55
C ARG A 200 -0.97 -18.70 4.35
N PHE A 201 -0.08 -19.63 4.66
CA PHE A 201 1.35 -19.50 4.40
C PHE A 201 1.62 -19.50 2.89
N LEU A 202 1.03 -20.44 2.13
CA LEU A 202 1.18 -20.52 0.68
C LEU A 202 0.51 -19.38 -0.07
N ALA A 203 -0.59 -18.81 0.44
CA ALA A 203 -1.24 -17.63 -0.13
C ALA A 203 -0.43 -16.34 0.11
N ASN A 204 0.62 -16.37 0.92
CA ASN A 204 1.48 -15.21 1.14
C ASN A 204 2.33 -14.94 -0.11
N PRO A 205 2.20 -13.77 -0.77
CA PRO A 205 2.98 -13.45 -1.96
C PRO A 205 4.50 -13.56 -1.77
N LYS A 206 5.00 -13.32 -0.55
CA LYS A 206 6.42 -13.51 -0.24
C LYS A 206 6.81 -14.97 -0.38
N VAL A 207 6.04 -15.90 0.20
CA VAL A 207 6.32 -17.34 0.15
C VAL A 207 6.29 -17.83 -1.30
N ILE A 208 5.31 -17.39 -2.08
CA ILE A 208 5.22 -17.69 -3.51
C ILE A 208 6.48 -17.21 -4.24
N ALA A 209 6.95 -15.98 -3.97
CA ALA A 209 8.18 -15.46 -4.57
C ALA A 209 9.42 -16.29 -4.21
N TYR A 210 9.59 -16.66 -2.94
CA TYR A 210 10.68 -17.56 -2.51
C TYR A 210 10.60 -18.92 -3.21
N LEU A 211 9.41 -19.50 -3.31
CA LEU A 211 9.22 -20.80 -3.95
C LEU A 211 9.54 -20.74 -5.45
N ILE A 212 9.07 -19.71 -6.15
CA ILE A 212 9.37 -19.49 -7.58
C ILE A 212 10.88 -19.33 -7.80
N VAL A 213 11.53 -18.47 -7.01
CA VAL A 213 12.98 -18.24 -7.14
C VAL A 213 13.77 -19.50 -6.82
N LEU A 214 13.37 -20.26 -5.80
CA LEU A 214 14.03 -21.51 -5.43
C LEU A 214 13.92 -22.56 -6.54
N VAL A 215 12.73 -22.72 -7.13
CA VAL A 215 12.49 -23.65 -8.25
C VAL A 215 13.33 -23.24 -9.46
N TYR A 216 13.30 -21.95 -9.83
CA TYR A 216 14.12 -21.41 -10.92
C TYR A 216 15.62 -21.64 -10.68
N SER A 217 16.09 -21.32 -9.48
CA SER A 217 17.49 -21.46 -9.10
C SER A 217 17.96 -22.92 -9.12
N SER A 218 17.10 -23.85 -8.71
CA SER A 218 17.41 -25.28 -8.73
C SER A 218 17.54 -25.82 -10.17
N LEU A 219 16.74 -25.30 -11.10
CA LEU A 219 16.76 -25.69 -12.51
C LEU A 219 17.91 -25.07 -13.31
N ARG A 220 18.48 -23.95 -12.84
CA ARG A 220 19.48 -23.16 -13.59
C ARG A 220 20.78 -23.89 -13.89
N ALA A 221 21.19 -24.83 -13.05
CA ALA A 221 22.42 -25.60 -13.28
C ALA A 221 22.26 -26.70 -14.35
N LEU A 222 21.02 -27.05 -14.73
CA LEU A 222 20.72 -28.18 -15.62
C LEU A 222 21.26 -28.00 -17.05
N PRO A 223 21.12 -26.82 -17.71
CA PRO A 223 21.69 -26.61 -19.03
C PRO A 223 23.23 -26.68 -19.06
N VAL A 224 23.91 -26.35 -17.95
CA VAL A 224 25.37 -26.27 -17.87
C VAL A 224 26.02 -27.65 -17.99
N VAL A 225 25.32 -28.71 -17.59
CA VAL A 225 25.75 -30.11 -17.75
C VAL A 225 26.03 -30.45 -19.22
N PHE A 226 25.36 -29.77 -20.15
CA PHE A 226 25.46 -30.03 -21.58
C PHE A 226 26.46 -29.11 -22.30
N VAL A 227 27.18 -28.23 -21.59
CA VAL A 227 28.13 -27.28 -22.20
C VAL A 227 29.53 -27.90 -22.27
N PRO A 228 30.09 -28.17 -23.47
CA PRO A 228 31.35 -28.89 -23.62
C PRO A 228 32.59 -28.17 -23.04
N GLY A 229 32.50 -26.85 -22.82
CA GLY A 229 33.63 -26.01 -22.37
C GLY A 229 33.71 -25.75 -20.87
N PHE A 230 32.79 -26.29 -20.06
CA PHE A 230 32.78 -26.07 -18.61
C PHE A 230 33.53 -27.17 -17.86
N HIS A 231 34.68 -26.83 -17.27
CA HIS A 231 35.49 -27.76 -16.46
C HIS A 231 35.22 -27.65 -14.95
N GLY A 232 34.32 -26.75 -14.55
CA GLY A 232 33.95 -26.52 -13.16
C GLY A 232 33.06 -27.62 -12.59
N LYS A 233 32.84 -27.52 -11.28
CA LYS A 233 32.05 -28.50 -10.55
C LYS A 233 30.56 -28.14 -10.58
N VAL A 234 29.72 -28.82 -11.38
CA VAL A 234 28.27 -28.49 -11.55
C VAL A 234 27.49 -28.42 -10.22
N TRP A 235 27.69 -29.37 -9.32
CA TRP A 235 27.09 -29.43 -7.99
C TRP A 235 27.54 -28.27 -7.10
N VAL A 236 28.77 -27.76 -7.28
CA VAL A 236 29.22 -26.53 -6.60
C VAL A 236 28.44 -25.32 -7.12
N LEU A 237 28.25 -25.20 -8.43
CA LEU A 237 27.41 -24.14 -9.02
C LEU A 237 25.95 -24.25 -8.53
N TRP A 238 25.40 -25.46 -8.53
CA TRP A 238 24.05 -25.73 -8.02
C TRP A 238 23.90 -25.40 -6.52
N THR A 239 24.90 -25.70 -5.70
CA THR A 239 24.91 -25.30 -4.29
C THR A 239 24.99 -23.79 -4.12
N ILE A 240 25.85 -23.10 -4.88
CA ILE A 240 25.91 -21.63 -4.89
C ILE A 240 24.53 -21.06 -5.23
N ASP A 241 23.87 -21.59 -6.25
CA ASP A 241 22.55 -21.15 -6.70
C ASP A 241 21.49 -21.31 -5.60
N ILE A 242 21.37 -22.50 -5.01
CA ILE A 242 20.39 -22.74 -3.94
C ILE A 242 20.66 -21.89 -2.70
N VAL A 243 21.92 -21.82 -2.26
CA VAL A 243 22.31 -21.06 -1.08
C VAL A 243 22.08 -19.56 -1.29
N THR A 244 22.29 -19.06 -2.51
CA THR A 244 22.09 -17.64 -2.83
C THR A 244 20.63 -17.27 -3.07
N ALA A 245 19.75 -18.21 -3.44
CA ALA A 245 18.33 -17.95 -3.72
C ALA A 245 17.57 -17.33 -2.53
N ILE A 246 17.86 -17.79 -1.30
CA ILE A 246 17.23 -17.29 -0.07
C ILE A 246 17.63 -15.82 0.21
N PRO A 247 18.92 -15.49 0.37
CA PRO A 247 19.34 -14.11 0.59
C PRO A 247 19.03 -13.20 -0.61
N TYR A 248 19.07 -13.71 -1.84
CA TYR A 248 18.68 -12.96 -3.04
C TYR A 248 17.21 -12.50 -3.00
N THR A 249 16.30 -13.44 -2.74
CA THR A 249 14.85 -13.13 -2.65
C THR A 249 14.58 -12.18 -1.50
N TRP A 250 15.24 -12.40 -0.36
CA TRP A 250 15.16 -11.47 0.78
C TRP A 250 15.63 -10.08 0.40
N GLY A 251 16.77 -9.97 -0.28
CA GLY A 251 17.32 -8.69 -0.74
C GLY A 251 16.36 -7.94 -1.66
N ILE A 252 15.69 -8.64 -2.59
CA ILE A 252 14.66 -8.04 -3.44
C ILE A 252 13.49 -7.55 -2.59
N VAL A 253 12.98 -8.37 -1.68
CA VAL A 253 11.85 -7.99 -0.83
C VAL A 253 12.19 -6.77 0.03
N GLU A 254 13.39 -6.70 0.63
CA GLU A 254 13.83 -5.55 1.43
C GLU A 254 14.11 -4.32 0.59
N MET A 255 14.71 -4.47 -0.60
CA MET A 255 14.93 -3.37 -1.53
C MET A 255 13.61 -2.68 -1.87
N PHE A 256 12.55 -3.47 -2.09
CA PHE A 256 11.24 -2.95 -2.48
C PHE A 256 10.39 -2.51 -1.28
N ALA A 257 10.29 -3.32 -0.24
CA ALA A 257 9.34 -3.16 0.87
C ALA A 257 10.01 -2.82 2.21
N GLY A 258 11.32 -2.56 2.23
CA GLY A 258 12.07 -2.20 3.43
C GLY A 258 11.53 -0.89 4.03
N PRO A 259 11.40 -0.82 5.38
CA PRO A 259 10.78 0.31 6.06
C PRO A 259 11.63 1.58 6.03
N ASN A 260 12.95 1.43 5.99
CA ASN A 260 13.90 2.54 6.04
C ASN A 260 14.91 2.40 4.89
N ILE A 261 15.50 3.52 4.48
CA ILE A 261 16.47 3.55 3.37
C ILE A 261 17.63 2.58 3.58
N TRP A 262 18.14 2.44 4.81
CA TRP A 262 19.24 1.53 5.14
C TRP A 262 18.92 0.06 4.87
N ARG A 263 17.73 -0.40 5.26
CA ARG A 263 17.30 -1.78 5.00
C ARG A 263 17.14 -2.05 3.51
N ARG A 264 16.70 -1.05 2.74
CA ARG A 264 16.61 -1.15 1.29
C ARG A 264 17.98 -1.21 0.63
N MET A 265 18.91 -0.36 1.06
CA MET A 265 20.29 -0.36 0.55
C MET A 265 20.98 -1.68 0.87
N LEU A 266 20.79 -2.20 2.09
CA LEU A 266 21.28 -3.52 2.46
C LEU A 266 20.64 -4.61 1.57
N GLY A 267 19.33 -4.53 1.33
CA GLY A 267 18.63 -5.43 0.40
C GLY A 267 19.22 -5.39 -1.01
N LEU A 268 19.45 -4.19 -1.55
CA LEU A 268 20.10 -3.98 -2.85
C LEU A 268 21.51 -4.59 -2.90
N ILE A 269 22.33 -4.34 -1.89
CA ILE A 269 23.70 -4.89 -1.79
C ILE A 269 23.65 -6.42 -1.77
N VAL A 270 22.80 -7.00 -0.92
CA VAL A 270 22.66 -8.46 -0.82
C VAL A 270 22.19 -9.05 -2.16
N THR A 271 21.21 -8.43 -2.82
CA THR A 271 20.74 -8.85 -4.16
C THR A 271 21.87 -8.79 -5.18
N LEU A 272 22.68 -7.72 -5.20
CA LEU A 272 23.80 -7.59 -6.13
C LEU A 272 24.87 -8.66 -5.89
N VAL A 273 25.29 -8.85 -4.64
CA VAL A 273 26.31 -9.85 -4.29
C VAL A 273 25.83 -11.25 -4.67
N THR A 274 24.62 -11.64 -4.24
CA THR A 274 24.05 -12.96 -4.53
C THR A 274 23.80 -13.19 -6.03
N PHE A 275 23.42 -12.15 -6.77
CA PHE A 275 23.26 -12.21 -8.23
C PHE A 275 24.59 -12.41 -8.95
N VAL A 276 25.65 -11.73 -8.53
CA VAL A 276 26.96 -11.75 -9.18
C VAL A 276 27.77 -13.00 -8.84
N SER A 277 27.56 -13.60 -7.66
CA SER A 277 28.34 -14.76 -7.16
C SER A 277 28.52 -15.91 -8.16
N PRO A 278 27.48 -16.42 -8.86
CA PRO A 278 27.66 -17.50 -9.83
C PRO A 278 28.55 -17.10 -11.01
N TYR A 279 28.46 -15.84 -11.45
CA TYR A 279 29.25 -15.33 -12.58
C TYR A 279 30.73 -15.16 -12.24
N VAL A 280 31.04 -14.78 -11.00
CA VAL A 280 32.43 -14.76 -10.50
C VAL A 280 33.05 -16.15 -10.56
N TYR A 281 32.28 -17.19 -10.20
CA TYR A 281 32.73 -18.58 -10.34
C TYR A 281 32.99 -18.95 -11.81
N PHE A 282 32.08 -18.59 -12.72
CA PHE A 282 32.29 -18.81 -14.17
C PHE A 282 33.51 -18.08 -14.72
N TRP A 283 33.78 -16.85 -14.26
CA TRP A 283 34.92 -16.08 -14.72
C TRP A 283 36.25 -16.74 -14.31
N TYR A 284 36.31 -17.29 -13.10
CA TYR A 284 37.51 -17.94 -12.59
C TYR A 284 37.79 -19.31 -13.24
N TYR A 285 36.75 -20.09 -13.56
CA TYR A 285 36.90 -21.48 -14.04
C TYR A 285 36.58 -21.69 -15.53
N GLY A 286 36.02 -20.70 -16.22
CA GLY A 286 35.63 -20.80 -17.64
C GLY A 286 36.71 -20.30 -18.60
N ARG A 287 37.28 -21.19 -19.42
CA ARG A 287 38.09 -20.77 -20.58
C ARG A 287 37.17 -20.20 -21.67
N GLY A 288 37.48 -19.00 -22.16
CA GLY A 288 36.70 -18.35 -23.23
C GLY A 288 35.39 -17.69 -22.77
N TYR A 289 35.31 -17.27 -21.50
CA TYR A 289 34.16 -16.54 -20.97
C TYR A 289 33.80 -15.32 -21.85
N PRO A 290 32.60 -15.26 -22.46
CA PRO A 290 32.27 -14.21 -23.41
C PRO A 290 32.14 -12.85 -22.72
N MET A 291 32.90 -11.84 -23.16
CA MET A 291 32.83 -10.48 -22.58
C MET A 291 31.43 -9.85 -22.66
N TRP A 292 30.60 -10.23 -23.64
CA TRP A 292 29.22 -9.77 -23.73
C TRP A 292 28.37 -10.10 -22.50
N VAL A 293 28.67 -11.17 -21.77
CA VAL A 293 27.97 -11.52 -20.52
C VAL A 293 28.19 -10.43 -19.46
N ASN A 294 29.39 -9.85 -19.38
CA ASN A 294 29.67 -8.75 -18.45
C ASN A 294 28.87 -7.49 -18.77
N PHE A 295 28.69 -7.18 -20.06
CA PHE A 295 27.85 -6.05 -20.47
C PHE A 295 26.39 -6.26 -20.06
N PHE A 296 25.85 -7.47 -20.19
CA PHE A 296 24.49 -7.79 -19.72
C PHE A 296 24.36 -7.68 -18.20
N ILE A 297 25.31 -8.23 -17.44
CA ILE A 297 25.33 -8.13 -15.97
C ILE A 297 25.38 -6.66 -15.56
N ALA A 298 26.29 -5.88 -16.14
CA ALA A 298 26.42 -4.45 -15.85
C ALA A 298 25.12 -3.69 -16.17
N ALA A 299 24.49 -3.96 -17.32
CA ALA A 299 23.22 -3.36 -17.70
C ALA A 299 22.09 -3.69 -16.70
N MET A 300 22.00 -4.94 -16.22
CA MET A 300 21.02 -5.33 -15.20
C MET A 300 21.26 -4.65 -13.85
N ILE A 301 22.52 -4.54 -13.42
CA ILE A 301 22.91 -3.83 -12.18
C ILE A 301 22.53 -2.36 -12.27
N ILE A 302 22.90 -1.69 -13.38
CA ILE A 302 22.54 -0.30 -13.63
C ILE A 302 21.01 -0.15 -13.65
N GLY A 303 20.30 -1.04 -14.33
CA GLY A 303 18.84 -1.06 -14.36
C GLY A 303 18.21 -1.15 -12.97
N ALA A 304 18.70 -2.05 -12.10
CA ALA A 304 18.21 -2.19 -10.73
C ALA A 304 18.41 -0.90 -9.91
N ILE A 305 19.59 -0.28 -10.02
CA ILE A 305 19.91 1.00 -9.36
C ILE A 305 19.00 2.12 -9.88
N LEU A 306 18.79 2.19 -11.20
CA LEU A 306 17.92 3.20 -11.82
C LEU A 306 16.45 3.05 -11.39
N ILE A 307 15.94 1.83 -11.28
CA ILE A 307 14.57 1.57 -10.79
C ILE A 307 14.41 2.07 -9.35
N GLU A 308 15.37 1.77 -8.48
CA GLU A 308 15.35 2.20 -7.08
C GLU A 308 15.43 3.73 -6.96
N TYR A 309 16.29 4.36 -7.76
CA TYR A 309 16.39 5.81 -7.85
C TYR A 309 15.08 6.45 -8.34
N ALA A 310 14.45 5.90 -9.39
CA ALA A 310 13.17 6.38 -9.91
C ALA A 310 12.05 6.31 -8.86
N ARG A 311 12.03 5.26 -8.03
CA ARG A 311 11.05 5.13 -6.93
C ARG A 311 11.27 6.14 -5.82
N TRP A 312 12.52 6.33 -5.43
CA TRP A 312 12.86 7.38 -4.46
C TRP A 312 12.46 8.76 -4.99
N LEU A 313 12.64 9.02 -6.28
CA LEU A 313 12.21 10.25 -6.92
C LEU A 313 10.67 10.38 -6.92
N ARG A 314 9.94 9.30 -7.23
CA ARG A 314 8.47 9.23 -7.12
C ARG A 314 8.00 9.60 -5.72
N ASP A 315 8.58 9.03 -4.67
CA ASP A 315 8.19 9.33 -3.28
C ASP A 315 8.40 10.80 -2.94
N ARG A 316 9.53 11.39 -3.36
CA ARG A 316 9.80 12.83 -3.18
C ARG A 316 8.79 13.69 -3.92
N ILE A 317 8.49 13.37 -5.18
CA ILE A 317 7.52 14.11 -6.00
C ILE A 317 6.14 14.04 -5.35
N VAL A 318 5.67 12.84 -4.99
CA VAL A 318 4.35 12.64 -4.37
C VAL A 318 4.25 13.43 -3.06
N ARG A 319 5.29 13.41 -2.21
CA ARG A 319 5.34 14.22 -0.98
C ARG A 319 5.34 15.73 -1.27
N GLN A 320 6.07 16.19 -2.27
CA GLN A 320 6.09 17.61 -2.66
C GLN A 320 4.73 18.08 -3.17
N VAL A 321 4.07 17.28 -4.01
CA VAL A 321 2.74 17.60 -4.54
C VAL A 321 1.72 17.73 -3.42
N ILE A 322 1.73 16.79 -2.49
CA ILE A 322 0.80 16.82 -1.36
C ILE A 322 1.12 17.97 -0.40
N ARG A 323 2.39 18.24 -0.07
CA ARG A 323 2.74 19.39 0.78
C ARG A 323 2.39 20.74 0.14
N GLY A 324 2.65 20.89 -1.16
CA GLY A 324 2.30 22.10 -1.90
C GLY A 324 0.79 22.33 -1.94
N SER A 325 0.00 21.25 -2.07
CA SER A 325 -1.46 21.31 -2.10
C SER A 325 -2.03 21.82 -0.76
N ILE A 326 -1.48 21.39 0.38
CA ILE A 326 -1.87 21.89 1.71
C ILE A 326 -1.52 23.36 1.89
N HIS A 327 -0.27 23.76 1.60
CA HIS A 327 0.18 25.14 1.80
C HIS A 327 -0.61 26.13 0.94
N GLU A 328 -0.97 25.76 -0.29
CA GLU A 328 -1.78 26.60 -1.17
C GLU A 328 -3.29 26.49 -0.90
N GLY A 329 -3.74 25.57 -0.05
CA GLY A 329 -5.16 25.27 0.15
C GLY A 329 -5.86 24.75 -1.10
N ARG A 330 -5.13 24.04 -1.99
CA ARG A 330 -5.63 23.63 -3.31
C ARG A 330 -5.53 22.11 -3.51
N PRO A 331 -6.44 21.48 -4.26
CA PRO A 331 -6.35 20.05 -4.55
C PRO A 331 -5.17 19.68 -5.46
N CYS A 332 -4.67 18.45 -5.30
CA CYS A 332 -3.43 17.97 -5.90
C CYS A 332 -3.42 17.86 -7.44
N GLY A 333 -4.56 17.74 -8.13
CA GLY A 333 -4.55 17.46 -9.58
C GLY A 333 -5.45 18.33 -10.47
N ARG A 334 -5.64 19.60 -10.11
CA ARG A 334 -6.48 20.55 -10.87
C ARG A 334 -5.80 21.18 -12.10
N ARG A 335 -5.26 20.37 -13.02
CA ARG A 335 -4.92 20.87 -14.37
C ARG A 335 -4.86 19.76 -15.44
N LEU A 336 -6.01 19.19 -15.77
CA LEU A 336 -6.27 18.41 -17.01
C LEU A 336 -7.78 18.33 -17.33
N ARG A 337 -8.53 19.44 -17.28
CA ARG A 337 -9.93 19.44 -17.79
C ARG A 337 -10.34 20.64 -18.62
N ASN A 338 -9.40 21.47 -19.09
CA ASN A 338 -9.67 22.48 -20.10
C ASN A 338 -8.59 22.32 -21.18
N ASN A 339 -8.89 21.49 -22.19
CA ASN A 339 -8.32 21.52 -23.55
C ASN A 339 -9.14 20.61 -24.50
N GLN A 340 -10.46 20.67 -24.35
CA GLN A 340 -11.53 20.21 -25.25
C GLN A 340 -12.70 21.10 -24.80
N GLU A 341 -13.27 22.04 -25.54
CA GLU A 341 -13.31 22.35 -26.98
C GLU A 341 -12.99 23.83 -27.24
N PRO A 342 -12.78 24.21 -28.53
CA PRO A 342 -13.89 24.91 -29.18
C PRO A 342 -14.14 24.42 -30.61
N ALA A 343 -15.39 24.04 -30.90
CA ALA A 343 -16.21 24.49 -32.03
C ALA A 343 -17.63 23.95 -31.85
#